data_AF-A0A365KUZ6-F1
#
_entry.id   AF-A0A365KUZ6-F1
#
_cell.length_a   1.000
_cell.length_b   1.000
_cell.length_c   1.000
_cell.angle_alpha   90.00
_cell.angle_beta   90.00
_cell.angle_gamma   90.00
#
_symmetry.space_group_name_H-M   'P 1'
#
loop_
_entity.id
_entity.type
_entity.pdbx_description
1 polymer ?
#
loop_
_entity_poly.entity_id
_entity_poly.type
_entity_poly.pdbx_seq_one_letter_code
_entity_poly.pdbx_strand_id
1 'polypeptide(L)'
;MQELNVAFDLFDKGEFQEAEEIYLSCLRSIPDKTSTSYKAALNGLGYVKSFQGQFGKAAAYYQELLEISKRESNLKEEAMALHQLGMVERMAGNYQRATDFFTAEGEIWTRHFPDFYVGFAANFYERGSIAIKEKKYTEATILLNQSLEYAVLAESLVAQGCAYRGMGELGVATSNFNEAENAFQKALSAFKEAEDRVAVEEIQRLLELHGDAVSKEGEV
;
A
#
# COMPACT_ATOMS: atom_id res chain seq x y z
N MET A 1 10.82 -22.83 -1.71
CA MET A 1 10.43 -22.11 -0.49
C MET A 1 11.63 -21.52 0.25
N GLN A 2 12.68 -22.29 0.57
CA GLN A 2 13.84 -21.75 1.30
C GLN A 2 14.54 -20.58 0.57
N GLU A 3 14.74 -20.67 -0.75
CA GLU A 3 15.34 -19.59 -1.55
C GLU A 3 14.47 -18.32 -1.58
N LEU A 4 13.15 -18.47 -1.66
CA LEU A 4 12.22 -17.32 -1.67
C LEU A 4 12.20 -16.58 -0.33
N ASN A 5 12.35 -17.30 0.79
CA ASN A 5 12.47 -16.68 2.11
C ASN A 5 13.79 -15.89 2.21
N VAL A 6 14.90 -16.44 1.70
CA VAL A 6 16.18 -15.71 1.64
C VAL A 6 16.05 -14.45 0.79
N ALA A 7 15.39 -14.53 -0.38
CA ALA A 7 15.16 -13.36 -1.22
C ALA A 7 14.30 -12.30 -0.53
N PHE A 8 13.30 -12.71 0.26
CA PHE A 8 12.47 -11.81 1.05
C PHE A 8 13.28 -11.13 2.16
N ASP A 9 14.09 -11.88 2.91
CA ASP A 9 14.96 -11.32 3.96
C ASP A 9 15.98 -10.33 3.39
N LEU A 10 16.51 -10.59 2.19
CA LEU A 10 17.41 -9.68 1.47
C LEU A 10 16.68 -8.41 1.05
N PHE A 11 15.47 -8.54 0.52
CA PHE A 11 14.63 -7.40 0.17
C PHE A 11 14.36 -6.51 1.39
N ASP A 12 14.00 -7.09 2.53
CA ASP A 12 13.73 -6.34 3.78
C ASP A 12 14.97 -5.60 4.30
N LYS A 13 16.17 -6.10 4.02
CA LYS A 13 17.45 -5.42 4.32
C LYS A 13 17.82 -4.34 3.31
N GLY A 14 17.07 -4.19 2.22
CA GLY A 14 17.39 -3.30 1.12
C GLY A 14 18.42 -3.85 0.12
N GLU A 15 18.78 -5.14 0.23
CA GLU A 15 19.67 -5.85 -0.69
C GLU A 15 18.90 -6.26 -1.96
N PHE A 16 18.41 -5.25 -2.69
CA PHE A 16 17.47 -5.42 -3.79
C PHE A 16 18.04 -6.18 -4.99
N GLN A 17 19.35 -6.06 -5.24
CA GLN A 17 19.98 -6.71 -6.39
C GLN A 17 20.09 -8.22 -6.15
N GLU A 18 20.53 -8.61 -4.96
CA GLU A 18 20.66 -10.00 -4.54
C GLU A 18 19.27 -10.68 -4.47
N ALA A 19 18.27 -9.98 -3.92
CA ALA A 19 16.89 -10.46 -3.91
C ALA A 19 16.36 -10.69 -5.35
N GLU A 20 16.60 -9.75 -6.26
CA GLU A 20 16.21 -9.87 -7.67
C GLU A 20 16.83 -11.11 -8.35
N GLU A 21 18.13 -11.32 -8.15
CA GLU A 21 18.84 -12.46 -8.75
C GLU A 21 18.22 -13.80 -8.33
N ILE A 22 17.88 -13.94 -7.05
CA ILE A 22 17.23 -15.14 -6.54
C ILE A 22 15.83 -15.29 -7.14
N TYR A 23 14.98 -14.25 -7.13
CA TYR A 23 13.64 -14.35 -7.70
C TYR A 23 13.66 -14.69 -9.20
N LEU A 24 14.57 -14.09 -9.98
CA LEU A 24 14.76 -14.41 -11.40
C LEU A 24 15.27 -15.84 -11.61
N SER A 25 16.12 -16.34 -10.71
CA SER A 25 16.55 -17.74 -10.71
C SER A 25 15.35 -18.67 -10.48
N CYS A 26 14.51 -18.38 -9.48
CA CYS A 26 13.30 -19.14 -9.19
C CYS A 26 12.33 -19.15 -10.38
N LEU A 27 12.06 -18.01 -11.02
CA LEU A 27 11.18 -17.98 -12.21
C LEU A 27 11.70 -18.83 -13.37
N ARG A 28 13.01 -18.92 -13.55
CA ARG A 28 13.63 -19.74 -14.61
C ARG A 28 13.59 -21.23 -14.29
N SER A 29 13.64 -21.61 -13.02
CA SER A 29 13.69 -23.00 -12.59
C SER A 29 12.32 -23.63 -12.37
N ILE A 30 11.26 -22.82 -12.23
CA ILE A 30 9.89 -23.30 -12.01
C ILE A 30 9.15 -23.42 -13.36
N PRO A 31 8.89 -24.64 -13.86
CA PRO A 31 8.17 -24.82 -15.12
C PRO A 31 6.66 -24.53 -14.98
N ASP A 32 6.11 -24.75 -13.78
CA ASP A 32 4.71 -24.50 -13.49
C ASP A 32 4.47 -23.04 -13.09
N LYS A 33 4.03 -22.25 -14.07
CA LYS A 33 3.72 -20.83 -13.91
C LYS A 33 2.50 -20.54 -13.04
N THR A 34 1.71 -21.55 -12.68
CA THR A 34 0.56 -21.38 -11.78
C THR A 34 0.90 -21.74 -10.33
N SER A 35 2.09 -22.30 -10.09
CA SER A 35 2.52 -22.69 -8.74
C SER A 35 2.66 -21.49 -7.80
N THR A 36 2.40 -21.72 -6.50
CA THR A 36 2.57 -20.71 -5.44
C THR A 36 3.97 -20.10 -5.42
N SER A 37 5.01 -20.90 -5.71
CA SER A 37 6.39 -20.40 -5.73
C SER A 37 6.66 -19.48 -6.91
N TYR A 38 6.08 -19.74 -8.09
CA TYR A 38 6.20 -18.86 -9.24
C TYR A 38 5.51 -17.52 -8.98
N LYS A 39 4.27 -17.56 -8.46
CA LYS A 39 3.51 -16.37 -8.08
C LYS A 39 4.23 -15.53 -7.00
N ALA A 40 4.80 -16.19 -6.00
CA ALA A 40 5.60 -15.52 -4.97
C ALA A 40 6.85 -14.84 -5.54
N ALA A 41 7.55 -15.47 -6.49
CA ALA A 41 8.71 -14.87 -7.15
C ALA A 41 8.32 -13.66 -8.02
N LEU A 42 7.20 -13.73 -8.75
CA LEU A 42 6.65 -12.58 -9.48
C LEU A 42 6.33 -11.42 -8.54
N ASN A 43 5.68 -11.71 -7.41
CA ASN A 43 5.33 -10.71 -6.40
C ASN A 43 6.57 -10.03 -5.81
N GLY A 44 7.59 -10.82 -5.46
CA GLY A 44 8.87 -10.31 -4.97
C GLY A 44 9.58 -9.41 -5.98
N LEU A 45 9.61 -9.80 -7.26
CA LEU A 45 10.16 -8.96 -8.32
C LEU A 45 9.36 -7.69 -8.54
N GLY A 46 8.03 -7.77 -8.45
CA GLY A 46 7.15 -6.61 -8.45
C GLY A 46 7.57 -5.60 -7.38
N TYR A 47 7.75 -6.04 -6.14
CA TYR A 47 8.23 -5.18 -5.05
C TYR A 47 9.62 -4.61 -5.32
N VAL A 48 10.60 -5.45 -5.65
CA VAL A 48 11.97 -5.00 -5.94
C VAL A 48 11.97 -3.91 -7.02
N LYS A 49 11.22 -4.10 -8.11
CA LYS A 49 11.14 -3.12 -9.20
C LYS A 49 10.42 -1.85 -8.79
N SER A 50 9.39 -1.91 -7.95
CA SER A 50 8.75 -0.72 -7.40
C SER A 50 9.70 0.11 -6.56
N PHE A 51 10.46 -0.51 -5.66
CA PHE A 51 11.43 0.19 -4.79
C PHE A 51 12.62 0.77 -5.57
N GLN A 52 13.01 0.14 -6.68
CA GLN A 52 14.02 0.67 -7.61
C GLN A 52 13.47 1.77 -8.54
N GLY A 53 12.19 2.17 -8.43
CA GLY A 53 11.54 3.14 -9.32
C GLY A 53 11.31 2.64 -10.75
N GLN A 54 11.49 1.34 -11.00
CA GLN A 54 11.29 0.70 -12.31
C GLN A 54 9.82 0.29 -12.51
N PHE A 55 8.91 1.25 -12.41
CA PHE A 55 7.46 1.01 -12.35
C PHE A 55 6.92 0.21 -13.54
N GLY A 56 7.40 0.46 -14.76
CA GLY A 56 6.98 -0.31 -15.94
C GLY A 56 7.31 -1.81 -15.85
N LYS A 57 8.46 -2.16 -15.23
CA LYS A 57 8.82 -3.56 -15.00
C LYS A 57 8.02 -4.17 -13.85
N ALA A 58 7.79 -3.41 -12.77
CA ALA A 58 6.93 -3.84 -11.67
C ALA A 58 5.51 -4.17 -12.17
N ALA A 59 4.93 -3.28 -12.98
CA ALA A 59 3.62 -3.46 -13.58
C ALA A 59 3.56 -4.72 -14.47
N ALA A 60 4.62 -5.02 -15.23
CA ALA A 60 4.67 -6.24 -16.04
C ALA A 60 4.58 -7.52 -15.20
N TYR A 61 5.27 -7.58 -14.05
CA TYR A 61 5.21 -8.74 -13.16
C TYR A 61 3.82 -8.89 -12.50
N TYR A 62 3.22 -7.79 -12.05
CA TYR A 62 1.87 -7.83 -11.47
C TYR A 62 0.78 -8.09 -12.51
N GLN A 63 0.97 -7.67 -13.77
CA GLN A 63 0.08 -8.04 -14.87
C GLN A 63 0.15 -9.54 -15.13
N GLU A 64 1.32 -10.16 -15.08
CA GLU A 64 1.44 -11.63 -15.20
C GLU A 64 0.70 -12.35 -14.07
N LEU A 65 0.80 -11.86 -12.82
CA LEU A 65 0.00 -12.36 -11.70
C LEU A 65 -1.50 -12.23 -11.95
N LEU A 66 -1.96 -11.09 -12.47
CA LEU A 66 -3.36 -10.85 -12.80
C LEU A 66 -3.88 -11.81 -13.88
N GLU A 67 -3.07 -12.12 -14.90
CA GLU A 67 -3.45 -13.07 -15.95
C GLU A 67 -3.50 -14.51 -15.42
N ILE A 68 -2.59 -14.88 -14.52
CA ILE A 68 -2.61 -16.18 -13.85
C ILE A 68 -3.87 -16.31 -13.00
N SER A 69 -4.15 -15.34 -12.12
CA SER A 69 -5.30 -15.40 -11.23
C SER A 69 -6.63 -15.47 -11.97
N LYS A 70 -6.76 -14.73 -13.09
CA LYS A 70 -7.93 -14.81 -13.98
C LYS A 70 -8.10 -16.18 -14.61
N ARG A 71 -7.00 -16.78 -15.10
CA ARG A 71 -7.03 -18.13 -15.68
C ARG A 71 -7.45 -19.18 -14.65
N GLU A 72 -7.01 -19.02 -13.41
CA GLU A 72 -7.37 -19.89 -12.29
C GLU A 72 -8.75 -19.58 -11.71
N SER A 73 -9.43 -18.53 -12.19
CA SER A 73 -10.67 -18.00 -11.59
C SER A 73 -10.52 -17.69 -10.09
N ASN A 74 -9.32 -17.33 -9.66
CA ASN A 74 -9.00 -17.02 -8.27
C ASN A 74 -9.22 -15.52 -8.01
N LEU A 75 -10.47 -15.17 -7.66
CA LEU A 75 -10.89 -13.79 -7.45
C LEU A 75 -10.10 -13.07 -6.35
N LYS A 76 -9.65 -13.79 -5.32
CA LYS A 76 -8.87 -13.18 -4.23
C LYS A 76 -7.48 -12.77 -4.72
N GLU A 77 -6.79 -13.66 -5.44
CA GLU A 77 -5.49 -13.33 -6.04
C GLU A 77 -5.62 -12.28 -7.15
N GLU A 78 -6.74 -12.28 -7.90
CA GLU A 78 -7.04 -11.25 -8.90
C GLU A 78 -7.11 -9.87 -8.26
N ALA A 79 -7.88 -9.70 -7.20
CA ALA A 79 -7.97 -8.43 -6.49
C ALA A 79 -6.63 -8.04 -5.84
N MET A 80 -5.85 -8.99 -5.30
CA MET A 80 -4.49 -8.70 -4.82
C MET A 80 -3.57 -8.20 -5.95
N ALA A 81 -3.61 -8.80 -7.13
CA ALA A 81 -2.80 -8.35 -8.27
C ALA A 81 -3.24 -6.95 -8.76
N LEU A 82 -4.54 -6.68 -8.79
CA LEU A 82 -5.09 -5.35 -9.09
C LEU A 82 -4.62 -4.31 -8.07
N HIS A 83 -4.62 -4.64 -6.78
CA HIS A 83 -4.12 -3.76 -5.72
C HIS A 83 -2.67 -3.37 -5.97
N GLN A 84 -1.80 -4.35 -6.25
CA GLN A 84 -0.39 -4.12 -6.51
C GLN A 84 -0.16 -3.26 -7.77
N LEU A 85 -0.94 -3.49 -8.84
CA LEU A 85 -0.93 -2.64 -10.03
C LEU A 85 -1.35 -1.20 -9.71
N GLY A 86 -2.40 -1.04 -8.90
CA GLY A 86 -2.86 0.27 -8.42
C GLY A 86 -1.77 1.02 -7.65
N MET A 87 -1.08 0.34 -6.73
CA MET A 87 0.04 0.93 -5.98
C MET A 87 1.18 1.36 -6.91
N VAL A 88 1.59 0.50 -7.85
CA VAL A 88 2.67 0.82 -8.81
C VAL A 88 2.31 2.02 -9.67
N GLU A 89 1.08 2.08 -10.19
CA GLU A 89 0.63 3.20 -11.00
C GLU A 89 0.54 4.50 -10.19
N ARG A 90 0.13 4.43 -8.92
CA ARG A 90 0.14 5.57 -8.01
C ARG A 90 1.56 6.08 -7.77
N MET A 91 2.52 5.18 -7.49
CA MET A 91 3.92 5.53 -7.32
C MET A 91 4.54 6.13 -8.59
N ALA A 92 4.08 5.68 -9.76
CA ALA A 92 4.47 6.23 -11.06
C ALA A 92 3.80 7.59 -11.38
N GLY A 93 2.89 8.08 -10.54
CA GLY A 93 2.14 9.32 -10.75
C GLY A 93 0.96 9.19 -11.73
N ASN A 94 0.61 7.97 -12.16
CA ASN A 94 -0.50 7.70 -13.08
C ASN A 94 -1.81 7.49 -12.31
N TYR A 95 -2.25 8.54 -11.62
CA TYR A 95 -3.37 8.48 -10.67
C TYR A 95 -4.68 7.95 -11.26
N GLN A 96 -5.00 8.28 -12.51
CA GLN A 96 -6.21 7.73 -13.14
C GLN A 96 -6.15 6.21 -13.28
N ARG A 97 -5.04 5.65 -13.78
CA ARG A 97 -4.88 4.20 -13.92
C ARG A 97 -4.90 3.50 -12.57
N ALA A 98 -4.27 4.10 -11.56
CA ALA A 98 -4.30 3.59 -10.20
C ALA A 98 -5.74 3.52 -9.66
N THR A 99 -6.53 4.57 -9.84
CA THR A 99 -7.95 4.61 -9.47
C THR A 99 -8.76 3.53 -10.20
N ASP A 100 -8.51 3.30 -11.49
CA ASP A 100 -9.19 2.25 -12.26
C ASP A 100 -8.92 0.86 -11.67
N PHE A 101 -7.66 0.58 -11.31
CA PHE A 101 -7.27 -0.68 -10.66
C PHE A 101 -7.90 -0.85 -9.26
N PHE A 102 -7.84 0.19 -8.41
CA PHE A 102 -8.47 0.14 -7.10
C PHE A 102 -9.99 0.05 -7.17
N THR A 103 -10.62 0.62 -8.20
CA THR A 103 -12.07 0.47 -8.42
C THR A 103 -12.41 -0.98 -8.77
N ALA A 104 -11.67 -1.59 -9.70
CA ALA A 104 -11.86 -2.99 -10.08
C ALA A 104 -11.60 -3.95 -8.89
N GLU A 105 -10.57 -3.69 -8.08
CA GLU A 105 -10.32 -4.41 -6.83
C GLU A 105 -11.53 -4.32 -5.89
N GLY A 106 -12.02 -3.10 -5.64
CA GLY A 106 -13.15 -2.86 -4.74
C GLY A 106 -14.43 -3.56 -5.20
N GLU A 107 -14.70 -3.60 -6.50
CA GLU A 107 -15.84 -4.33 -7.07
C GLU A 107 -15.79 -5.83 -6.76
N ILE A 108 -14.60 -6.45 -6.83
CA ILE A 108 -14.42 -7.85 -6.46
C ILE A 108 -14.70 -8.06 -4.98
N TRP A 109 -14.12 -7.21 -4.11
CA TRP A 109 -14.38 -7.28 -2.67
C TRP A 109 -15.86 -7.11 -2.34
N THR A 110 -16.52 -6.09 -2.87
CA THR A 110 -17.96 -5.85 -2.62
C THR A 110 -18.82 -7.03 -3.06
N ARG A 111 -18.53 -7.63 -4.22
CA ARG A 111 -19.39 -8.67 -4.79
C ARG A 111 -19.16 -10.05 -4.20
N HIS A 112 -17.91 -10.37 -3.83
CA HIS A 112 -17.51 -11.74 -3.52
C HIS A 112 -16.95 -11.92 -2.11
N PHE A 113 -16.49 -10.84 -1.46
CA PHE A 113 -15.84 -10.88 -0.15
C PHE A 113 -16.28 -9.69 0.74
N PRO A 114 -17.60 -9.51 0.99
CA PRO A 114 -18.11 -8.32 1.68
C PRO A 114 -17.60 -8.17 3.12
N ASP A 115 -17.14 -9.26 3.73
CA ASP A 115 -16.59 -9.28 5.10
C ASP A 115 -15.06 -9.12 5.14
N PHE A 116 -14.41 -8.87 3.99
CA PHE A 116 -12.96 -8.64 3.93
C PHE A 116 -12.60 -7.20 4.30
N TYR A 117 -12.91 -6.80 5.54
CA TYR A 117 -12.81 -5.42 6.01
C TYR A 117 -11.41 -4.82 5.88
N VAL A 118 -10.35 -5.59 6.13
CA VAL A 118 -8.97 -5.10 5.96
C VAL A 118 -8.64 -4.73 4.51
N GLY A 119 -9.22 -5.45 3.53
CA GLY A 119 -9.07 -5.12 2.11
C GLY A 119 -9.79 -3.82 1.74
N PHE A 120 -11.00 -3.61 2.24
CA PHE A 120 -11.71 -2.34 2.08
C PHE A 120 -10.94 -1.18 2.71
N ALA A 121 -10.43 -1.36 3.94
CA ALA A 121 -9.64 -0.33 4.61
C ALA A 121 -8.43 0.11 3.78
N ALA A 122 -7.66 -0.86 3.26
CA ALA A 122 -6.52 -0.59 2.39
C ALA A 122 -6.94 0.07 1.06
N ASN A 123 -7.99 -0.42 0.41
CA ASN A 123 -8.48 0.14 -0.85
C ASN A 123 -8.93 1.61 -0.70
N PHE A 124 -9.72 1.91 0.33
CA PHE A 124 -10.18 3.27 0.63
C PHE A 124 -9.01 4.19 1.01
N TYR A 125 -8.02 3.69 1.75
CA TYR A 125 -6.79 4.43 2.05
C TYR A 125 -6.05 4.83 0.78
N GLU A 126 -5.81 3.87 -0.13
CA GLU A 126 -5.08 4.10 -1.36
C GLU A 126 -5.78 5.12 -2.27
N ARG A 127 -7.11 5.00 -2.42
CA ARG A 127 -7.93 5.97 -3.16
C ARG A 127 -7.93 7.34 -2.49
N GLY A 128 -7.98 7.40 -1.16
CA GLY A 128 -7.87 8.64 -0.39
C GLY A 128 -6.52 9.33 -0.61
N SER A 129 -5.43 8.57 -0.61
CA SER A 129 -4.09 9.07 -0.91
C SER A 129 -4.00 9.65 -2.33
N ILE A 130 -4.60 8.98 -3.32
CA ILE A 130 -4.71 9.52 -4.69
C ILE A 130 -5.50 10.83 -4.71
N ALA A 131 -6.66 10.88 -4.05
CA ALA A 131 -7.48 12.08 -3.99
C ALA A 131 -6.74 13.28 -3.36
N ILE A 132 -5.87 13.06 -2.36
CA ILE A 132 -4.96 14.09 -1.83
C ILE A 132 -4.03 14.61 -2.92
N LYS A 133 -3.37 13.71 -3.68
CA LYS A 133 -2.43 14.09 -4.75
C LYS A 133 -3.12 14.85 -5.88
N GLU A 134 -4.38 14.53 -6.15
CA GLU A 134 -5.23 15.23 -7.12
C GLU A 134 -5.89 16.51 -6.56
N LYS A 135 -5.64 16.86 -5.29
CA LYS A 135 -6.23 18.00 -4.57
C LYS A 135 -7.76 17.93 -4.44
N LYS A 136 -8.34 16.74 -4.52
CA LYS A 136 -9.77 16.46 -4.31
C LYS A 136 -10.02 16.24 -2.81
N TYR A 137 -9.79 17.28 -2.00
CA TYR A 137 -9.72 17.13 -0.55
C TYR A 137 -11.02 16.64 0.11
N THR A 138 -12.18 17.08 -0.37
CA THR A 138 -13.48 16.58 0.13
C THR A 138 -13.65 15.08 -0.12
N GLU A 139 -13.25 14.61 -1.30
CA GLU A 139 -13.29 13.19 -1.63
C GLU A 139 -12.28 12.41 -0.77
N ALA A 140 -11.07 12.92 -0.60
CA ALA A 140 -10.06 12.34 0.28
C ALA A 140 -10.55 12.19 1.72
N THR A 141 -11.24 13.21 2.27
CA THR A 141 -11.83 13.13 3.61
C THR A 141 -12.83 11.98 3.72
N ILE A 142 -13.71 11.82 2.73
CA ILE A 142 -14.72 10.73 2.74
C ILE A 142 -14.02 9.38 2.68
N LEU A 143 -13.09 9.21 1.74
CA LEU A 143 -12.37 7.95 1.54
C LEU A 143 -11.54 7.55 2.77
N LEU A 144 -10.84 8.50 3.40
CA LEU A 144 -10.03 8.21 4.58
C LEU A 144 -10.88 7.89 5.81
N ASN A 145 -12.06 8.52 5.96
CA ASN A 145 -12.99 8.14 7.01
C ASN A 145 -13.57 6.73 6.79
N GLN A 146 -13.89 6.36 5.54
CA GLN A 146 -14.31 5.01 5.21
C GLN A 146 -13.19 4.00 5.48
N SER A 147 -11.94 4.35 5.13
CA SER A 147 -10.77 3.53 5.45
C SER A 147 -10.67 3.25 6.95
N LEU A 148 -10.81 4.30 7.78
CA LEU A 148 -10.78 4.16 9.24
C LEU A 148 -11.94 3.30 9.77
N GLU A 149 -13.16 3.50 9.26
CA GLU A 149 -14.34 2.71 9.65
C GLU A 149 -14.10 1.21 9.40
N TYR A 150 -13.66 0.84 8.20
CA TYR A 150 -13.34 -0.54 7.87
C TYR A 150 -12.13 -1.07 8.65
N ALA A 151 -11.14 -0.23 8.95
CA ALA A 151 -9.99 -0.63 9.76
C ALA A 151 -10.38 -0.96 11.20
N VAL A 152 -11.35 -0.23 11.77
CA VAL A 152 -11.93 -0.51 13.09
C VAL A 152 -12.75 -1.80 13.04
N LEU A 153 -13.59 -2.00 12.02
CA LEU A 153 -14.35 -3.24 11.81
C LEU A 153 -13.45 -4.47 11.64
N ALA A 154 -12.28 -4.28 11.01
CA ALA A 154 -11.28 -5.33 10.85
C ALA A 154 -10.48 -5.61 12.14
N GLU A 155 -10.67 -4.82 13.21
CA GLU A 155 -9.85 -4.83 14.42
C GLU A 155 -8.33 -4.74 14.12
N SER A 156 -7.98 -4.08 13.01
CA SER A 156 -6.60 -4.02 12.53
C SER A 156 -5.95 -2.70 12.93
N LEU A 157 -5.10 -2.76 13.96
CA LEU A 157 -4.33 -1.60 14.43
C LEU A 157 -3.42 -1.03 13.32
N VAL A 158 -2.82 -1.89 12.49
CA VAL A 158 -2.03 -1.47 11.33
C VAL A 158 -2.89 -0.68 10.34
N ALA A 159 -4.09 -1.18 9.99
CA ALA A 159 -4.96 -0.48 9.06
C ALA A 159 -5.49 0.85 9.64
N GLN A 160 -5.75 0.90 10.96
CA GLN A 160 -6.14 2.13 11.64
C GLN A 160 -5.00 3.15 11.59
N GLY A 161 -3.76 2.69 11.84
CA GLY A 161 -2.55 3.51 11.70
C GLY A 161 -2.40 4.09 10.30
N CYS A 162 -2.59 3.28 9.25
CA CYS A 162 -2.55 3.73 7.86
C CYS A 162 -3.65 4.78 7.57
N ALA A 163 -4.88 4.55 8.01
CA ALA A 163 -5.97 5.50 7.83
C ALA A 163 -5.65 6.85 8.50
N TYR A 164 -5.19 6.82 9.76
CA TYR A 164 -4.77 8.04 10.47
C TYR A 164 -3.57 8.72 9.83
N ARG A 165 -2.59 7.99 9.30
CA ARG A 165 -1.48 8.58 8.52
C ARG A 165 -2.03 9.35 7.33
N GLY A 166 -2.93 8.77 6.55
CA GLY A 166 -3.55 9.44 5.42
C GLY A 166 -4.35 10.70 5.81
N MET A 167 -5.04 10.67 6.95
CA MET A 167 -5.72 11.86 7.50
C MET A 167 -4.71 12.95 7.92
N GLY A 168 -3.54 12.55 8.44
CA GLY A 168 -2.44 13.46 8.73
C GLY A 168 -1.89 14.13 7.47
N GLU A 169 -1.61 13.34 6.43
CA GLU A 169 -1.19 13.85 5.12
C GLU A 169 -2.22 14.79 4.49
N LEU A 170 -3.51 14.50 4.64
CA LEU A 170 -4.58 15.39 4.20
C LEU A 170 -4.53 16.73 4.95
N GLY A 171 -4.39 16.70 6.27
CA GLY A 171 -4.27 17.92 7.08
C GLY A 171 -3.08 18.78 6.67
N VAL A 172 -1.93 18.16 6.38
CA VAL A 172 -0.76 18.85 5.82
C VAL A 172 -1.11 19.48 4.47
N ALA A 173 -1.74 18.72 3.56
CA ALA A 173 -2.10 19.20 2.23
C ALA A 173 -3.12 20.36 2.24
N THR A 174 -3.94 20.45 3.28
CA THR A 174 -4.90 21.54 3.50
C THR A 174 -4.38 22.65 4.42
N SER A 175 -3.13 22.57 4.90
CA SER A 175 -2.53 23.48 5.89
C SER A 175 -3.26 23.50 7.24
N ASN A 176 -4.01 22.44 7.57
CA ASN A 176 -4.63 22.23 8.88
C ASN A 176 -3.65 21.49 9.80
N PHE A 177 -2.55 22.14 10.19
CA PHE A 177 -1.45 21.44 10.86
C PHE A 177 -1.82 20.85 12.23
N ASN A 178 -2.76 21.47 12.97
CA ASN A 178 -3.28 20.91 14.22
C ASN A 178 -4.04 19.59 14.01
N GLU A 179 -4.85 19.49 12.94
CA GLU A 179 -5.54 18.25 12.59
C GLU A 179 -4.53 17.20 12.12
N ALA A 180 -3.53 17.62 11.35
CA ALA A 180 -2.46 16.76 10.87
C ALA A 180 -1.69 16.12 12.03
N GLU A 181 -1.24 16.93 12.99
CA GLU A 181 -0.51 16.46 14.17
C GLU A 181 -1.36 15.49 15.01
N ASN A 182 -2.63 15.81 15.25
CA ASN A 182 -3.54 14.92 15.97
C ASN A 182 -3.67 13.55 15.27
N ALA A 183 -3.84 13.56 13.95
CA ALA A 183 -3.95 12.35 13.16
C ALA A 183 -2.64 11.55 13.17
N PHE A 184 -1.48 12.18 13.02
CA PHE A 184 -0.19 11.50 13.13
C PHE A 184 0.05 10.92 14.54
N GLN A 185 -0.34 11.60 15.62
CA GLN A 185 -0.25 11.03 16.96
C GLN A 185 -1.12 9.77 17.14
N LYS A 186 -2.33 9.76 16.56
CA LYS A 186 -3.18 8.56 16.53
C LYS A 186 -2.57 7.44 15.71
N ALA A 187 -1.99 7.76 14.54
CA ALA A 187 -1.26 6.80 13.73
C ALA A 187 -0.08 6.19 14.53
N LEU A 188 0.68 7.03 15.22
CA LEU A 188 1.82 6.61 16.06
C LEU A 188 1.39 5.66 17.19
N SER A 189 0.26 5.95 17.87
CA SER A 189 -0.28 5.05 18.91
C SER A 189 -0.64 3.70 18.31
N ALA A 190 -1.41 3.70 17.22
CA ALA A 190 -1.87 2.48 16.57
C ALA A 190 -0.69 1.60 16.09
N PHE A 191 0.33 2.19 15.47
CA PHE A 191 1.51 1.44 15.03
C PHE A 191 2.39 0.94 16.18
N LYS A 192 2.49 1.69 17.30
CA LYS A 192 3.17 1.22 18.51
C LYS A 192 2.46 0.01 19.11
N GLU A 193 1.13 0.06 19.21
CA GLU A 193 0.32 -1.06 19.71
C GLU A 193 0.35 -2.27 18.76
N ALA A 194 0.51 -2.03 17.46
CA ALA A 194 0.73 -3.07 16.46
C ALA A 194 2.17 -3.62 16.42
N GLU A 195 3.09 -3.08 17.22
CA GLU A 195 4.53 -3.39 17.22
C GLU A 195 5.24 -3.14 15.87
N ASP A 196 4.67 -2.28 15.01
CA ASP A 196 5.24 -1.93 13.71
C ASP A 196 6.29 -0.82 13.85
N ARG A 197 7.54 -1.22 14.09
CA ARG A 197 8.66 -0.30 14.33
C ARG A 197 8.96 0.60 13.12
N VAL A 198 8.81 0.08 11.91
CA VAL A 198 9.12 0.83 10.68
C VAL A 198 8.11 1.96 10.51
N ALA A 199 6.82 1.66 10.66
CA ALA A 199 5.77 2.66 10.60
C ALA A 199 5.89 3.68 11.75
N VAL A 200 6.28 3.24 12.95
CA VAL A 200 6.55 4.16 14.08
C VAL A 200 7.63 5.18 13.74
N GLU A 201 8.77 4.74 13.19
CA GLU A 201 9.85 5.65 12.78
C GLU A 201 9.40 6.60 11.66
N GLU A 202 8.62 6.10 10.69
CA GLU A 202 8.06 6.92 9.61
C GLU A 202 7.17 8.05 10.17
N ILE A 203 6.21 7.72 11.05
CA ILE A 203 5.31 8.70 11.64
C ILE A 203 6.05 9.72 12.51
N GLN A 204 7.08 9.29 13.26
CA GLN A 204 7.92 10.21 14.03
C GLN A 204 8.61 11.24 13.14
N ARG A 205 9.16 10.82 12.00
CA ARG A 205 9.75 11.75 11.02
C ARG A 205 8.72 12.72 10.45
N LEU A 206 7.50 12.25 10.16
CA LEU A 206 6.43 13.14 9.68
C LEU A 206 6.04 14.19 10.73
N LEU A 207 5.95 13.79 12.00
CA LEU A 207 5.70 14.71 13.11
C LEU A 207 6.81 15.76 13.26
N GLU A 208 8.07 15.36 13.15
CA GLU A 208 9.22 16.29 13.19
C GLU A 208 9.18 17.28 12.02
N LEU A 209 8.95 16.78 10.80
CA LEU A 209 8.88 17.62 9.58
C LEU A 209 7.76 18.66 9.62
N HIS A 210 6.64 18.35 10.27
CA HIS A 210 5.45 19.21 10.31
C HIS A 210 5.26 19.97 11.63
N GLY A 211 5.89 19.56 12.73
CA GLY A 211 5.88 20.30 14.00
C GLY A 211 6.57 21.67 13.91
N ASP A 212 7.58 21.79 13.05
CA ASP A 212 8.23 23.07 12.73
C ASP A 212 7.32 24.05 11.97
N ALA A 213 6.24 23.56 11.34
CA ALA A 213 5.24 24.40 10.67
C ALA A 213 4.21 24.94 11.68
N VAL A 214 3.79 24.14 12.65
CA VAL A 214 2.87 24.53 13.74
C VAL A 214 3.49 25.63 14.61
N SER A 215 4.77 25.49 14.97
CA SER A 215 5.47 26.47 15.82
C SER A 215 5.61 27.86 15.19
N LYS A 216 5.67 27.97 13.86
CA LYS A 216 5.78 29.25 13.14
C LYS A 216 4.45 30.00 12.99
N GLU A 217 3.31 29.31 13.02
CA GLU A 217 1.99 29.95 12.98
C GLU A 217 1.58 30.54 14.34
N GLY A 218 2.14 30.03 15.45
CA GLY A 218 1.89 30.55 16.80
C GLY A 218 2.63 31.84 17.15
N GLU A 219 3.51 32.33 16.27
CA GLU A 219 4.35 33.52 16.48
C GLU A 219 3.89 34.77 15.69
N VAL A 220 2.73 34.73 15.01
CA VAL A 220 2.21 35.84 14.19
C VAL A 220 1.06 36.59 14.86
#